data_AF-A0A7W6BJJ3-F1
#
_entry.id   AF-A0A7W6BJJ3-F1
#
_cell.length_a   1.000
_cell.length_b   1.000
_cell.length_c   1.000
_cell.angle_alpha   90.00
_cell.angle_beta   90.00
_cell.angle_gamma   90.00
#
_symmetry.space_group_name_H-M   'P 1'
#
loop_
_entity.id
_entity.type
_entity.pdbx_description
1 polymer ?
#
loop_
_entity_poly.entity_id
_entity_poly.type
_entity_poly.pdbx_seq_one_letter_code
_entity_poly.pdbx_strand_id
1 'polypeptide(L)'
;MSILFRITEPADDTASPSAIITARKLAAFRRFLRSEGDRIGIALLEPDEYLGDSFEARVCPLALAAITGIFDHEATVIAVVEEAQFRGKRIAIHHCPSSAEIILRVALTSDQGVELDLAYGNAYALLEALAIEPDSVGDIPIDLLRARLSDPATPSRAALRGVGHYLPRLERLVASAQEREAARFAWA
;
A
#
# COMPACT_ATOMS: atom_id res chain seq x y z
N MET A 1 13.52 -6.74 -14.37
CA MET A 1 13.65 -7.24 -12.98
C MET A 1 13.71 -6.03 -12.09
N SER A 2 12.81 -5.96 -11.10
CA SER A 2 12.71 -4.87 -10.14
C SER A 2 12.53 -5.43 -8.73
N ILE A 3 12.70 -4.58 -7.72
CA ILE A 3 12.58 -4.88 -6.29
C ILE A 3 11.55 -3.91 -5.72
N LEU A 4 10.54 -4.46 -5.05
CA LEU A 4 9.48 -3.70 -4.41
C LEU A 4 9.80 -3.45 -2.94
N PHE A 5 10.00 -2.19 -2.59
CA PHE A 5 10.16 -1.74 -1.21
C PHE A 5 8.79 -1.37 -0.60
N ARG A 6 8.45 -1.99 0.53
CA ARG A 6 7.15 -1.80 1.22
C ARG A 6 7.27 -1.95 2.72
N ILE A 7 6.21 -1.56 3.43
CA ILE A 7 6.03 -1.90 4.85
C ILE A 7 5.25 -3.22 4.97
N THR A 8 5.85 -4.18 5.66
CA THR A 8 5.25 -5.46 6.06
C THR A 8 4.90 -5.46 7.54
N GLU A 9 3.88 -6.24 7.90
CA GLU A 9 3.48 -6.48 9.28
C GLU A 9 3.19 -7.97 9.47
N PRO A 10 3.30 -8.51 10.70
CA PRO A 10 2.93 -9.91 10.95
C PRO A 10 1.50 -10.26 10.53
N ALA A 11 0.59 -9.28 10.54
CA ALA A 11 -0.79 -9.44 10.08
C ALA A 11 -0.92 -9.61 8.55
N ASP A 12 0.13 -9.31 7.76
CA ASP A 12 0.15 -9.64 6.33
C ASP A 12 0.28 -11.15 6.09
N ASP A 13 0.86 -11.89 7.05
CA ASP A 13 1.09 -13.34 6.95
C ASP A 13 -0.08 -14.17 7.51
N THR A 14 -1.09 -13.52 8.08
CA THR A 14 -2.29 -14.17 8.62
C THR A 14 -3.47 -14.10 7.65
N ALA A 15 -4.50 -14.91 7.90
CA ALA A 15 -5.72 -14.89 7.10
C ALA A 15 -6.43 -13.53 7.27
N SER A 16 -6.20 -12.62 6.32
CA SER A 16 -6.87 -11.32 6.26
C SER A 16 -8.36 -11.48 5.92
N PRO A 17 -9.24 -10.61 6.43
CA PRO A 17 -10.65 -10.63 6.10
C PRO A 17 -10.87 -10.51 4.59
N SER A 18 -11.96 -11.10 4.12
CA SER A 18 -12.36 -11.03 2.71
C SER A 18 -13.88 -11.00 2.57
N ALA A 19 -14.35 -10.33 1.53
CA ALA A 19 -15.77 -10.27 1.18
C ALA A 19 -15.97 -10.60 -0.30
N ILE A 20 -17.11 -11.22 -0.63
CA ILE A 20 -17.53 -11.42 -2.01
C ILE A 20 -18.60 -10.38 -2.32
N ILE A 21 -18.39 -9.60 -3.38
CA ILE A 21 -19.31 -8.54 -3.80
C ILE A 21 -19.88 -8.82 -5.18
N THR A 22 -20.99 -8.18 -5.49
CA THR A 22 -21.60 -8.28 -6.83
C THR A 22 -21.02 -7.22 -7.77
N ALA A 23 -21.11 -7.46 -9.07
CA ALA A 23 -20.73 -6.46 -10.09
C ALA A 23 -21.50 -5.13 -9.93
N ARG A 24 -22.76 -5.19 -9.45
CA ARG A 24 -23.57 -4.00 -9.16
C ARG A 24 -23.01 -3.21 -7.99
N LYS A 25 -22.65 -3.87 -6.88
CA LYS A 25 -22.00 -3.22 -5.72
C LYS A 25 -20.65 -2.62 -6.12
N LEU A 26 -19.85 -3.36 -6.90
CA LEU A 26 -18.58 -2.85 -7.45
C LEU A 26 -18.76 -1.59 -8.32
N ALA A 27 -19.73 -1.59 -9.23
CA ALA A 27 -20.01 -0.43 -10.08
C ALA A 27 -20.45 0.80 -9.27
N ALA A 28 -21.30 0.60 -8.26
CA ALA A 28 -21.71 1.66 -7.33
C ALA A 28 -20.51 2.21 -6.55
N PHE A 29 -19.63 1.32 -6.07
CA PHE A 29 -18.43 1.68 -5.33
C PHE A 29 -17.44 2.49 -6.19
N ARG A 30 -17.16 2.07 -7.43
CA ARG A 30 -16.31 2.83 -8.35
C ARG A 30 -16.85 4.24 -8.62
N ARG A 31 -18.17 4.37 -8.81
CA ARG A 31 -18.81 5.69 -9.00
C ARG A 31 -18.65 6.56 -7.76
N PHE A 32 -18.86 5.99 -6.58
CA PHE A 32 -18.66 6.68 -5.31
C PHE A 32 -17.21 7.17 -5.15
N LEU A 33 -16.22 6.31 -5.38
CA LEU A 33 -14.80 6.67 -5.27
C LEU A 33 -14.41 7.80 -6.22
N ARG A 34 -14.92 7.82 -7.45
CA ARG A 34 -14.66 8.94 -8.38
C ARG A 34 -15.25 10.23 -7.85
N SER A 35 -16.54 10.22 -7.47
CA SER A 35 -17.22 11.40 -6.95
C SER A 35 -16.56 11.95 -5.67
N GLU A 36 -16.17 11.07 -4.75
CA GLU A 36 -15.51 11.46 -3.51
C GLU A 36 -14.08 11.92 -3.75
N GLY A 37 -13.36 11.28 -4.67
CA GLY A 37 -12.02 11.67 -5.07
C GLY A 37 -11.99 13.08 -5.66
N ASP A 38 -12.94 13.39 -6.55
CA ASP A 38 -13.13 14.73 -7.10
C ASP A 38 -13.46 15.74 -6.00
N ARG A 39 -14.31 15.36 -5.03
CA ARG A 39 -14.73 16.21 -3.91
C ARG A 39 -13.58 16.58 -2.98
N ILE A 40 -12.69 15.63 -2.69
CA ILE A 40 -11.57 15.84 -1.75
C ILE A 40 -10.23 16.18 -2.43
N GLY A 41 -10.19 16.16 -3.77
CA GLY A 41 -8.99 16.46 -4.54
C GLY A 41 -7.92 15.36 -4.46
N ILE A 42 -8.31 14.10 -4.26
CA ILE A 42 -7.41 12.96 -4.13
C ILE A 42 -7.87 11.84 -5.06
N ALA A 43 -6.95 11.25 -5.83
CA ALA A 43 -7.23 10.02 -6.57
C ALA A 43 -7.43 8.85 -5.58
N LEU A 44 -8.66 8.35 -5.49
CA LEU A 44 -9.03 7.20 -4.64
C LEU A 44 -9.00 5.86 -5.39
N LEU A 45 -8.94 5.93 -6.71
CA LEU A 45 -8.79 4.82 -7.63
C LEU A 45 -7.58 5.15 -8.51
N GLU A 46 -6.71 4.18 -8.78
CA GLU A 46 -5.72 4.35 -9.85
C GLU A 46 -6.41 4.50 -11.21
N PRO A 47 -5.81 5.21 -12.19
CA PRO A 47 -6.43 5.43 -13.49
C PRO A 47 -6.86 4.12 -14.17
N ASP A 48 -8.09 4.11 -14.68
CA ASP A 48 -8.79 2.96 -15.29
C ASP A 48 -8.17 2.46 -16.62
N GLU A 49 -6.94 2.86 -16.95
CA GLU A 49 -6.30 2.58 -18.25
C GLU A 49 -5.97 1.09 -18.44
N TYR A 50 -5.95 0.32 -17.35
CA TYR A 50 -5.87 -1.13 -17.37
C TYR A 50 -6.96 -1.69 -16.45
N LEU A 51 -8.13 -1.99 -17.00
CA LEU A 51 -9.08 -2.92 -16.37
C LEU A 51 -8.46 -4.34 -16.40
N GLY A 52 -7.43 -4.55 -15.61
CA GLY A 52 -7.05 -5.90 -15.21
C GLY A 52 -8.16 -6.50 -14.36
N ASP A 53 -8.13 -7.82 -14.18
CA ASP A 53 -9.01 -8.52 -13.23
C ASP A 53 -8.81 -8.01 -11.79
N SER A 54 -7.78 -7.21 -11.50
CA SER A 54 -7.51 -6.69 -10.15
C SER A 54 -7.19 -5.20 -10.17
N PHE A 55 -7.62 -4.49 -9.13
CA PHE A 55 -7.22 -3.11 -8.86
C PHE A 55 -7.27 -2.83 -7.36
N GLU A 56 -6.60 -1.76 -6.94
CA GLU A 56 -6.64 -1.29 -5.55
C GLU A 56 -7.36 0.06 -5.42
N ALA A 57 -7.94 0.30 -4.26
CA ALA A 57 -8.61 1.56 -3.95
C ALA A 57 -8.23 2.08 -2.55
N ARG A 58 -8.12 3.40 -2.46
CA ARG A 58 -7.93 4.11 -1.20
C ARG A 58 -9.24 4.23 -0.46
N VAL A 59 -9.22 3.87 0.81
CA VAL A 59 -10.41 3.90 1.68
C VAL A 59 -10.16 4.66 2.98
N CYS A 60 -8.89 4.86 3.37
CA CYS A 60 -8.57 5.58 4.61
C CYS A 60 -9.06 7.03 4.65
N PRO A 61 -9.12 7.78 3.53
CA PRO A 61 -9.65 9.16 3.55
C PRO A 61 -11.17 9.26 3.74
N LEU A 62 -11.91 8.15 3.72
CA LEU A 62 -13.36 8.14 3.65
C LEU A 62 -14.00 7.63 4.94
N ALA A 63 -15.21 8.07 5.23
CA ALA A 63 -15.96 7.56 6.37
C ALA A 63 -16.35 6.08 6.15
N LEU A 64 -16.07 5.22 7.14
CA LEU A 64 -16.43 3.79 7.11
C LEU A 64 -17.93 3.59 6.79
N ALA A 65 -18.81 4.38 7.41
CA ALA A 65 -20.25 4.31 7.18
C ALA A 65 -20.64 4.65 5.72
N ALA A 66 -19.94 5.61 5.10
CA ALA A 66 -20.22 6.00 3.72
C ALA A 66 -19.82 4.90 2.73
N ILE A 67 -18.68 4.25 2.94
CA ILE A 67 -18.25 3.11 2.13
C ILE A 67 -19.22 1.94 2.34
N THR A 68 -19.44 1.53 3.58
CA THR A 68 -20.19 0.30 3.90
C THR A 68 -21.68 0.41 3.56
N GLY A 69 -22.25 1.61 3.55
CA GLY A 69 -23.62 1.85 3.06
C GLY A 69 -23.83 1.44 1.60
N ILE A 70 -22.79 1.49 0.75
CA ILE A 70 -22.85 1.02 -0.65
C ILE A 70 -23.04 -0.50 -0.72
N PHE A 71 -22.60 -1.19 0.31
CA PHE A 71 -22.63 -2.65 0.41
C PHE A 71 -23.72 -3.15 1.36
N ASP A 72 -24.73 -2.32 1.66
CA ASP A 72 -25.84 -2.65 2.55
C ASP A 72 -25.36 -3.00 3.98
N HIS A 73 -24.24 -2.41 4.41
CA HIS A 73 -23.59 -2.70 5.71
C HIS A 73 -23.30 -4.19 5.94
N GLU A 74 -22.93 -4.90 4.88
CA GLU A 74 -22.53 -6.30 4.97
C GLU A 74 -21.30 -6.47 5.88
N ALA A 75 -21.42 -7.36 6.88
CA ALA A 75 -20.43 -7.51 7.94
C ALA A 75 -19.03 -7.89 7.43
N THR A 76 -18.95 -8.70 6.37
CA THR A 76 -17.68 -9.08 5.72
C THR A 76 -17.00 -7.88 5.07
N VAL A 77 -17.77 -6.99 4.44
CA VAL A 77 -17.23 -5.75 3.84
C VAL A 77 -16.80 -4.77 4.92
N ILE A 78 -17.59 -4.63 5.99
CA ILE A 78 -17.21 -3.82 7.16
C ILE A 78 -15.86 -4.29 7.68
N ALA A 79 -15.69 -5.60 7.92
CA ALA A 79 -14.44 -6.16 8.43
C ALA A 79 -13.24 -5.86 7.51
N VAL A 80 -13.40 -5.94 6.18
CA VAL A 80 -12.32 -5.61 5.24
C VAL A 80 -11.98 -4.12 5.27
N VAL A 81 -12.97 -3.24 5.23
CA VAL A 81 -12.74 -1.80 5.16
C VAL A 81 -12.22 -1.26 6.48
N GLU A 82 -12.78 -1.71 7.61
CA GLU A 82 -12.31 -1.36 8.95
C GLU A 82 -10.86 -1.79 9.14
N GLU A 83 -10.51 -3.05 8.80
CA GLU A 83 -9.15 -3.54 8.90
C GLU A 83 -8.19 -2.75 8.01
N ALA A 84 -8.58 -2.45 6.76
CA ALA A 84 -7.77 -1.63 5.86
C ALA A 84 -7.53 -0.22 6.43
N GLN A 85 -8.56 0.41 6.99
CA GLN A 85 -8.47 1.75 7.61
C GLN A 85 -7.63 1.74 8.88
N PHE A 86 -7.85 0.75 9.76
CA PHE A 86 -7.06 0.53 10.96
C PHE A 86 -5.59 0.34 10.60
N ARG A 87 -5.32 -0.44 9.54
CA ARG A 87 -3.98 -0.74 9.06
C ARG A 87 -3.39 0.32 8.12
N GLY A 88 -4.11 1.37 7.77
CA GLY A 88 -3.60 2.39 6.84
C GLY A 88 -3.24 1.80 5.47
N LYS A 89 -3.96 0.75 5.04
CA LYS A 89 -3.77 0.02 3.79
C LYS A 89 -4.87 0.37 2.79
N ARG A 90 -4.63 0.03 1.52
CA ARG A 90 -5.69 0.02 0.51
C ARG A 90 -6.57 -1.22 0.68
N ILE A 91 -7.66 -1.24 -0.07
CA ILE A 91 -8.36 -2.48 -0.38
C ILE A 91 -7.96 -2.95 -1.78
N ALA A 92 -7.82 -4.26 -1.94
CA ALA A 92 -7.63 -4.91 -3.22
C ALA A 92 -8.96 -5.55 -3.66
N ILE A 93 -9.33 -5.31 -4.91
CA ILE A 93 -10.46 -5.93 -5.57
C ILE A 93 -9.88 -6.88 -6.62
N HIS A 94 -10.28 -8.14 -6.58
CA HIS A 94 -9.88 -9.16 -7.56
C HIS A 94 -11.12 -9.87 -8.12
N HIS A 95 -11.22 -9.93 -9.44
CA HIS A 95 -12.19 -10.74 -10.17
C HIS A 95 -11.58 -12.10 -10.42
N CYS A 96 -12.11 -13.13 -9.78
CA CYS A 96 -11.64 -14.51 -9.95
C CYS A 96 -12.25 -15.11 -11.23
N PRO A 97 -11.48 -15.37 -12.31
CA PRO A 97 -12.06 -15.81 -13.57
C PRO A 97 -12.72 -17.19 -13.49
N SER A 98 -12.27 -18.04 -12.57
CA SER A 98 -12.78 -19.41 -12.41
C SER A 98 -14.10 -19.51 -11.64
N SER A 99 -14.34 -18.63 -10.66
CA SER A 99 -15.58 -18.61 -9.89
C SER A 99 -16.54 -17.50 -10.30
N ALA A 100 -16.10 -16.55 -11.14
CA ALA A 100 -16.79 -15.31 -11.46
C ALA A 100 -17.12 -14.45 -10.22
N GLU A 101 -16.43 -14.68 -9.10
CA GLU A 101 -16.57 -13.91 -7.87
C GLU A 101 -15.70 -12.65 -7.92
N ILE A 102 -16.22 -11.56 -7.38
CA ILE A 102 -15.44 -10.35 -7.13
C ILE A 102 -15.10 -10.35 -5.64
N ILE A 103 -13.82 -10.49 -5.35
CA ILE A 103 -13.29 -10.63 -4.00
C ILE A 103 -12.69 -9.30 -3.58
N LEU A 104 -13.10 -8.83 -2.41
CA LEU A 104 -12.56 -7.66 -1.73
C LEU A 104 -11.66 -8.13 -0.57
N ARG A 105 -10.44 -7.60 -0.46
CA ARG A 105 -9.47 -7.91 0.60
C ARG A 105 -8.71 -6.66 1.02
N VAL A 106 -8.00 -6.72 2.14
CA VAL A 106 -6.98 -5.73 2.51
C VAL A 106 -5.79 -5.88 1.55
N ALA A 107 -5.29 -4.78 1.02
CA ALA A 107 -4.13 -4.76 0.14
C ALA A 107 -2.82 -4.82 0.95
N LEU A 108 -1.74 -5.25 0.29
CA LEU A 108 -0.39 -5.21 0.88
C LEU A 108 0.22 -3.79 0.85
N THR A 109 -0.31 -2.92 -0.01
CA THR A 109 0.13 -1.54 -0.19
C THR A 109 -0.49 -0.60 0.85
N SER A 110 0.30 0.39 1.25
CA SER A 110 -0.13 1.53 2.04
C SER A 110 -1.23 2.30 1.32
N ASP A 111 -2.14 2.92 2.07
CA ASP A 111 -3.22 3.72 1.50
C ASP A 111 -2.69 4.79 0.52
N GLN A 112 -1.53 5.38 0.81
CA GLN A 112 -0.91 6.40 -0.03
C GLN A 112 -0.19 5.84 -1.28
N GLY A 113 0.06 4.53 -1.39
CA GLY A 113 0.78 3.92 -2.52
C GLY A 113 2.21 4.40 -2.66
N VAL A 114 2.88 4.59 -1.54
CA VAL A 114 4.22 5.17 -1.49
C VAL A 114 5.33 4.13 -1.59
N GLU A 115 4.98 2.85 -1.79
CA GLU A 115 5.90 1.76 -2.12
C GLU A 115 6.79 2.12 -3.29
N LEU A 116 8.02 1.60 -3.32
CA LEU A 116 8.97 1.88 -4.39
C LEU A 116 9.22 0.61 -5.19
N ASP A 117 8.81 0.59 -6.45
CA ASP A 117 9.20 -0.45 -7.40
C ASP A 117 10.41 0.04 -8.20
N LEU A 118 11.59 -0.49 -7.88
CA LEU A 118 12.87 0.01 -8.40
C LEU A 118 13.59 -1.05 -9.23
N ALA A 119 14.16 -0.66 -10.35
CA ALA A 119 15.12 -1.51 -11.06
C ALA A 119 16.31 -1.87 -10.15
N TYR A 120 16.89 -3.06 -10.33
CA TYR A 120 17.92 -3.62 -9.43
C TYR A 120 19.08 -2.66 -9.13
N GLY A 121 19.58 -1.94 -10.14
CA GLY A 121 20.66 -0.97 -9.93
C GLY A 121 20.29 0.15 -8.95
N ASN A 122 19.08 0.70 -9.07
CA ASN A 122 18.58 1.73 -8.17
C ASN A 122 18.24 1.16 -6.79
N ALA A 123 17.72 -0.07 -6.74
CA ALA A 123 17.40 -0.76 -5.50
C ALA A 123 18.66 -1.02 -4.65
N TYR A 124 19.71 -1.59 -5.24
CA TYR A 124 20.98 -1.83 -4.55
C TYR A 124 21.67 -0.52 -4.14
N ALA A 125 21.69 0.47 -5.03
CA ALA A 125 22.21 1.81 -4.70
C ALA A 125 21.46 2.46 -3.53
N LEU A 126 20.14 2.26 -3.44
CA LEU A 126 19.33 2.76 -2.32
C LEU A 126 19.65 2.04 -1.00
N LEU A 127 19.78 0.71 -1.02
CA LEU A 127 20.19 -0.07 0.16
C LEU A 127 21.57 0.37 0.66
N GLU A 128 22.55 0.51 -0.23
CA GLU A 128 23.88 1.02 0.14
C GLU A 128 23.83 2.44 0.71
N ALA A 129 23.01 3.33 0.13
CA ALA A 129 22.84 4.69 0.63
C ALA A 129 22.30 4.72 2.07
N LEU A 130 21.44 3.75 2.41
CA LEU A 130 20.90 3.54 3.76
C LEU A 130 21.87 2.77 4.68
N ALA A 131 23.08 2.44 4.22
CA ALA A 131 24.03 1.58 4.94
C ALA A 131 23.42 0.21 5.32
N ILE A 132 22.67 -0.37 4.39
CA ILE A 132 22.12 -1.73 4.44
C ILE A 132 22.88 -2.56 3.40
N GLU A 133 23.17 -3.82 3.72
CA GLU A 133 23.82 -4.73 2.78
C GLU A 133 22.93 -4.94 1.55
N PRO A 134 23.45 -4.80 0.32
CA PRO A 134 22.63 -4.93 -0.88
C PRO A 134 22.27 -6.40 -1.13
N ASP A 135 20.99 -6.71 -1.02
CA ASP A 135 20.44 -8.01 -1.39
C ASP A 135 19.14 -7.80 -2.19
N SER A 136 18.79 -8.77 -3.02
CA SER A 136 17.54 -8.81 -3.77
C SER A 136 16.30 -9.01 -2.90
N VAL A 137 16.46 -9.69 -1.76
CA VAL A 137 15.39 -9.97 -0.81
C VAL A 137 15.88 -9.71 0.60
N GLY A 138 15.05 -9.07 1.42
CA GLY A 138 15.34 -8.90 2.83
C GLY A 138 14.37 -7.95 3.52
N ASP A 139 14.60 -7.75 4.81
CA ASP A 139 13.79 -6.88 5.63
C ASP A 139 14.57 -6.40 6.86
N ILE A 140 14.18 -5.22 7.37
CA ILE A 140 14.70 -4.65 8.61
C ILE A 140 13.57 -4.09 9.48
N PRO A 141 13.75 -3.99 10.81
CA PRO A 141 12.82 -3.26 11.66
C PRO A 141 12.68 -1.81 11.19
N ILE A 142 11.47 -1.27 11.24
CA ILE A 142 11.23 0.11 10.77
C ILE A 142 12.01 1.16 11.55
N ASP A 143 12.28 0.92 12.84
CA ASP A 143 13.09 1.81 13.67
C ASP A 143 14.55 1.88 13.22
N LEU A 144 15.09 0.76 12.69
CA LEU A 144 16.39 0.78 12.06
C LEU A 144 16.37 1.67 10.81
N LEU A 145 15.35 1.56 9.96
CA LEU A 145 15.21 2.44 8.80
C LEU A 145 15.06 3.91 9.21
N ARG A 146 14.27 4.23 10.24
CA ARG A 146 14.16 5.59 10.80
C ARG A 146 15.51 6.14 11.24
N ALA A 147 16.30 5.32 11.93
CA ALA A 147 17.66 5.69 12.34
C ALA A 147 18.58 5.93 11.11
N ARG A 148 18.47 5.11 10.06
CA ARG A 148 19.23 5.30 8.81
C ARG A 148 18.81 6.57 8.07
N LEU A 149 17.52 6.87 7.98
CA LEU A 149 17.04 8.10 7.34
C LEU A 149 17.43 9.35 8.13
N SER A 150 17.54 9.25 9.45
CA SER A 150 17.95 10.35 10.33
C SER A 150 19.47 10.59 10.36
N ASP A 151 20.28 9.68 9.80
CA ASP A 151 21.73 9.85 9.70
C ASP A 151 22.06 11.02 8.74
N PRO A 152 22.75 12.07 9.22
CA PRO A 152 23.12 13.23 8.38
C PRO A 152 23.96 12.88 7.15
N ALA A 153 24.64 11.73 7.13
CA ALA A 153 25.40 11.28 5.98
C ALA A 153 24.55 10.59 4.89
N THR A 154 23.31 10.16 5.20
CA THR A 154 22.41 9.48 4.25
C THR A 154 22.12 10.30 2.99
N PRO A 155 21.74 11.60 3.07
CA PRO A 155 21.51 12.42 1.88
C PRO A 155 22.75 12.48 0.96
N SER A 156 23.95 12.62 1.55
CA SER A 156 25.21 12.66 0.80
C SER A 156 25.51 11.33 0.12
N ARG A 157 25.32 10.19 0.81
CA ARG A 157 25.51 8.84 0.22
C ARG A 157 24.52 8.57 -0.91
N ALA A 158 23.28 9.03 -0.76
CA ALA A 158 22.23 8.87 -1.77
C ALA A 158 22.48 9.76 -3.00
N ALA A 159 22.95 11.00 -2.80
CA ALA A 159 23.32 11.91 -3.88
C ALA A 159 24.49 11.35 -4.71
N LEU A 160 25.53 10.82 -4.06
CA LEU A 160 26.68 10.17 -4.73
C LEU A 160 26.25 9.02 -5.66
N ARG A 161 25.17 8.34 -5.29
CA ARG A 161 24.62 7.18 -6.01
C ARG A 161 23.48 7.52 -6.97
N GLY A 162 23.09 8.80 -7.08
CA GLY A 162 21.98 9.22 -7.93
C GLY A 162 20.60 8.72 -7.47
N VAL A 163 20.43 8.40 -6.19
CA VAL A 163 19.18 7.86 -5.60
C VAL A 163 18.54 8.78 -4.56
N GLY A 164 19.07 10.00 -4.39
CA GLY A 164 18.60 10.97 -3.40
C GLY A 164 17.12 11.35 -3.55
N HIS A 165 16.58 11.33 -4.77
CA HIS A 165 15.17 11.62 -5.04
C HIS A 165 14.20 10.56 -4.48
N TYR A 166 14.68 9.38 -4.07
CA TYR A 166 13.85 8.36 -3.43
C TYR A 166 13.67 8.58 -1.92
N LEU A 167 14.54 9.35 -1.26
CA LEU A 167 14.50 9.55 0.20
C LEU A 167 13.17 10.16 0.69
N PRO A 168 12.62 11.22 0.06
CA PRO A 168 11.33 11.77 0.50
C PRO A 168 10.15 10.78 0.34
N ARG A 169 10.26 9.81 -0.57
CA ARG A 169 9.25 8.76 -0.73
C ARG A 169 9.40 7.68 0.35
N LEU A 170 10.62 7.32 0.72
CA LEU A 170 10.89 6.44 1.87
C LEU A 170 10.39 7.05 3.19
N GLU A 171 10.63 8.34 3.41
CA GLU A 171 10.12 9.04 4.60
C GLU A 171 8.59 8.95 4.70
N ARG A 172 7.88 9.16 3.59
CA ARG A 172 6.41 8.98 3.53
C ARG A 172 5.99 7.52 3.77
N LEU A 173 6.71 6.56 3.21
CA LEU A 173 6.47 5.14 3.43
C LEU A 173 6.63 4.78 4.91
N VAL A 174 7.68 5.27 5.56
CA VAL A 174 7.90 5.08 7.00
C VAL A 174 6.83 5.77 7.85
N ALA A 175 6.40 6.96 7.46
CA ALA A 175 5.31 7.67 8.14
C ALA A 175 3.97 6.92 8.03
N SER A 176 3.76 6.13 6.97
CA SER A 176 2.53 5.34 6.77
C SER A 176 2.39 4.15 7.73
N ALA A 177 3.49 3.68 8.34
CA ALA A 177 3.51 2.48 9.16
C ALA A 177 2.86 2.61 10.56
N GLN A 178 2.42 3.82 10.95
CA GLN A 178 1.93 4.14 12.30
C GLN A 178 2.89 3.68 13.42
N GLU A 179 2.55 3.92 14.70
CA GLU A 179 3.34 3.47 15.86
C GLU A 179 3.17 1.96 16.12
N ARG A 180 3.42 1.13 15.11
CA ARG A 180 3.23 -0.32 15.19
C ARG A 180 4.57 -1.00 15.48
N GLU A 181 4.70 -1.54 16.69
CA GLU A 181 5.96 -2.11 17.22
C GLU A 181 6.54 -3.25 16.36
N ALA A 182 5.73 -3.91 15.52
CA ALA A 182 6.16 -5.04 14.70
C ALA A 182 6.31 -4.74 13.19
N ALA A 183 6.16 -3.48 12.77
CA ALA A 183 6.28 -3.11 11.36
C ALA A 183 7.73 -3.24 10.85
N ARG A 184 7.89 -3.78 9.64
CA ARG A 184 9.19 -4.01 9.01
C ARG A 184 9.22 -3.34 7.64
N PHE A 185 10.39 -2.86 7.27
CA PHE A 185 10.67 -2.41 5.91
C PHE A 185 11.25 -3.59 5.14
N ALA A 186 10.54 -4.07 4.13
CA ALA A 186 10.88 -5.24 3.35
C ALA A 186 11.11 -4.89 1.88
N TRP A 187 11.95 -5.69 1.22
CA TRP A 187 12.22 -5.62 -0.21
C TRP A 187 12.30 -7.03 -0.80
N ALA A 188 11.67 -7.23 -1.96
CA ALA A 188 11.69 -8.49 -2.71
C ALA A 188 11.23 -8.25 -4.16
#